data_AF-A0A7J4F9G9-F1
#
_entry.id   AF-A0A7J4F9G9-F1
#
_cell.length_a   1.000
_cell.length_b   1.000
_cell.length_c   1.000
_cell.angle_alpha   90.00
_cell.angle_beta   90.00
_cell.angle_gamma   90.00
#
_symmetry.space_group_name_H-M   'P 1'
#
loop_
_entity.id
_entity.type
_entity.pdbx_description
1 polymer ?
#
loop_
_entity_poly.entity_id
_entity_poly.type
_entity_poly.pdbx_seq_one_letter_code
_entity_poly.pdbx_strand_id
1 'polypeptide(L)'
;MGPGIKRFAVLAPLVARRAKTGQFVIVRVDETGERIPLTPVEWDPDEGTITFVFQEVGVSTKKLGALGVGDPIKDVVGPLGNPARIERYGEAVVV
;
A
#
# COMPACT_ATOMS: atom_id res chain seq x y z
N MET A 1 -1.78 -10.03 -13.39
CA MET A 1 -2.56 -8.80 -13.11
C MET A 1 -3.10 -8.26 -14.43
N GLY A 2 -4.27 -7.61 -14.42
CA GLY A 2 -4.86 -7.01 -15.62
C GLY A 2 -4.10 -5.77 -16.12
N PRO A 3 -4.44 -5.26 -17.31
CA PRO A 3 -3.82 -4.05 -17.86
C PRO A 3 -3.91 -2.86 -16.90
N GLY A 4 -2.80 -2.15 -16.70
CA GLY A 4 -2.72 -0.97 -15.82
C GLY A 4 -2.78 -1.26 -14.32
N ILE A 5 -2.80 -2.53 -13.89
CA ILE A 5 -2.72 -2.92 -12.48
C ILE A 5 -1.27 -3.25 -12.13
N LYS A 6 -0.73 -2.59 -11.10
CA LYS A 6 0.66 -2.74 -10.65
C LYS A 6 0.73 -3.17 -9.18
N ARG A 7 1.73 -4.00 -8.87
CA ARG A 7 2.06 -4.46 -7.51
C ARG A 7 3.44 -3.96 -7.16
N PHE A 8 3.54 -3.26 -6.04
CA PHE A 8 4.79 -2.66 -5.56
C PHE A 8 5.07 -3.22 -4.17
N ALA A 9 6.28 -3.73 -3.97
CA ALA A 9 6.83 -4.04 -2.66
C ALA A 9 7.85 -2.95 -2.32
N VAL A 10 7.69 -2.30 -1.16
CA VAL A 10 8.52 -1.16 -0.77
C VAL A 10 9.01 -1.34 0.66
N LEU A 11 10.22 -0.86 0.93
CA LEU A 11 10.81 -0.88 2.26
C LEU A 11 10.13 0.20 3.13
N ALA A 12 9.38 -0.24 4.14
CA ALA A 12 8.73 0.64 5.11
C ALA A 12 8.70 -0.04 6.50
N PRO A 13 9.85 -0.19 7.18
CA PRO A 13 9.97 -1.12 8.32
C PRO A 13 9.10 -0.74 9.52
N LEU A 14 8.88 0.56 9.74
CA LEU A 14 7.98 1.04 10.79
C LEU A 14 6.52 0.73 10.51
N VAL A 15 6.13 0.74 9.23
CA VAL A 15 4.78 0.40 8.79
C VAL A 15 4.58 -1.11 8.89
N ALA A 16 5.50 -1.89 8.32
CA ALA A 16 5.43 -3.35 8.26
C ALA A 16 5.28 -3.99 9.65
N ARG A 17 6.02 -3.48 10.65
CA ARG A 17 5.95 -3.96 12.04
C ARG A 17 4.62 -3.68 12.74
N ARG A 18 3.80 -2.75 12.25
CA ARG A 18 2.56 -2.31 12.92
C ARG A 18 1.30 -2.54 12.10
N ALA A 19 1.45 -2.87 10.81
CA ALA A 19 0.34 -3.03 9.89
C ALA A 19 -0.62 -4.12 10.36
N LYS A 20 -1.92 -3.83 10.25
CA LYS A 20 -3.02 -4.76 10.49
C LYS A 20 -3.99 -4.70 9.33
N THR A 21 -4.70 -5.79 9.09
CA THR A 21 -5.75 -5.87 8.07
C THR A 21 -6.77 -4.73 8.21
N GLY A 22 -7.22 -4.17 7.08
CA GLY A 22 -8.17 -3.05 7.04
C GLY A 22 -7.56 -1.66 7.17
N GLN A 23 -6.24 -1.56 7.43
CA GLN A 23 -5.53 -0.29 7.45
C GLN A 23 -5.00 0.10 6.07
N PHE A 24 -4.60 1.36 5.92
CA PHE A 24 -4.03 1.89 4.68
C PHE A 24 -2.79 2.74 4.96
N VAL A 25 -2.06 3.09 3.90
CA VAL A 25 -0.96 4.05 3.91
C VAL A 25 -1.29 5.24 3.02
N ILE A 26 -0.72 6.41 3.32
CA ILE A 26 -0.72 7.56 2.40
C ILE A 26 0.63 7.57 1.68
N VAL A 27 0.58 7.61 0.35
CA VAL A 27 1.75 7.68 -0.51
C VAL A 27 1.80 9.03 -1.23
N ARG A 28 3.00 9.62 -1.30
CA ARG A 28 3.31 10.75 -2.17
C ARG A 28 4.57 10.44 -2.97
N VAL A 29 4.49 10.56 -4.29
CA VAL A 29 5.55 10.14 -5.22
C VAL A 29 6.69 11.16 -5.27
N ASP A 30 6.37 12.44 -5.39
CA ASP A 30 7.30 13.56 -5.56
C ASP A 30 6.87 14.78 -4.72
N GLU A 31 7.72 15.82 -4.63
CA GLU A 31 7.46 17.00 -3.79
C GLU A 31 6.12 17.69 -4.10
N THR A 32 5.75 17.72 -5.37
CA THR A 32 4.53 18.37 -5.89
C THR A 32 3.36 17.39 -6.07
N GLY A 33 3.62 16.09 -5.84
CA GLY A 33 2.66 15.03 -6.05
C GLY A 33 1.55 15.07 -5.00
N GLU A 34 0.38 14.58 -5.39
CA GLU A 34 -0.74 14.42 -4.47
C GLU A 34 -0.47 13.29 -3.46
N ARG A 35 -1.20 13.33 -2.35
CA ARG A 35 -1.22 12.29 -1.33
C ARG A 35 -2.37 11.33 -1.63
N ILE A 36 -2.05 10.09 -1.97
CA ILE A 36 -3.05 9.08 -2.32
C ILE A 36 -3.09 7.95 -1.27
N PRO A 37 -4.27 7.49 -0.83
CA PRO A 37 -4.38 6.33 0.05
C PRO A 37 -4.22 5.04 -0.76
N LEU A 38 -3.41 4.10 -0.24
CA LEU A 38 -3.22 2.75 -0.78
C LEU A 38 -3.29 1.73 0.35
N THR A 39 -3.89 0.57 0.08
CA THR A 39 -4.05 -0.50 1.08
C THR A 39 -2.91 -1.49 0.95
N PRO A 40 -2.10 -1.72 2.01
CA PRO A 40 -1.18 -2.85 2.06
C PRO A 40 -1.95 -4.16 1.96
N VAL A 41 -1.62 -4.98 0.98
CA VAL A 41 -2.20 -6.32 0.77
C VAL A 41 -1.36 -7.41 1.41
N GLU A 42 -0.10 -7.11 1.71
CA GLU A 42 0.89 -7.99 2.33
C GLU A 42 1.96 -7.14 3.02
N TRP A 43 2.57 -7.66 4.08
CA TRP A 43 3.69 -7.02 4.76
C TRP A 43 4.55 -8.06 5.46
N ASP A 44 5.85 -7.81 5.51
CA ASP A 44 6.83 -8.65 6.18
C ASP A 44 7.58 -7.80 7.23
N PRO A 45 7.36 -8.05 8.54
CA PRO A 45 8.06 -7.35 9.61
C PRO A 45 9.58 -7.58 9.66
N ASP A 46 10.05 -8.73 9.18
CA ASP A 46 11.46 -9.15 9.22
C ASP A 46 12.23 -8.54 8.05
N GLU A 47 11.65 -8.57 6.84
CA GLU A 47 12.20 -7.85 5.68
C GLU A 47 11.92 -6.34 5.75
N GLY A 48 10.97 -5.92 6.60
CA GLY A 48 10.56 -4.53 6.75
C GLY A 48 9.79 -3.99 5.54
N THR A 49 9.16 -4.86 4.76
CA THR A 49 8.49 -4.50 3.50
C THR A 49 6.97 -4.44 3.66
N ILE A 50 6.34 -3.56 2.90
CA ILE A 50 4.89 -3.59 2.66
C ILE A 50 4.66 -3.71 1.16
N THR A 51 3.61 -4.42 0.79
CA THR A 51 3.19 -4.57 -0.58
C THR A 51 1.81 -3.99 -0.76
N PHE A 52 1.61 -3.18 -1.79
CA PHE A 52 0.30 -2.68 -2.19
C PHE A 52 0.08 -2.88 -3.69
N VAL A 53 -1.19 -2.93 -4.08
CA VAL A 53 -1.64 -3.04 -5.47
C VAL A 53 -2.47 -1.82 -5.81
N PHE A 54 -2.25 -1.25 -6.98
CA PHE A 54 -2.98 -0.07 -7.46
C PHE A 54 -3.20 -0.13 -8.96
N GLN A 55 -4.18 0.65 -9.43
CA GLN A 55 -4.49 0.80 -10.84
C GLN A 55 -4.08 2.19 -11.34
N GLU A 56 -3.49 2.25 -12.52
CA GLU A 56 -3.05 3.49 -13.18
C GLU A 56 -4.23 4.26 -13.80
N VAL A 57 -5.02 4.92 -12.97
CA VAL A 57 -6.23 5.65 -13.41
C VAL A 57 -6.01 7.16 -13.57
N GLY A 58 -5.12 7.75 -12.78
CA GLY A 58 -4.86 9.20 -12.75
C GLY A 58 -3.37 9.57 -12.79
N VAL A 59 -3.08 10.87 -12.70
CA VAL A 59 -1.71 11.42 -12.77
C VAL A 59 -0.82 10.80 -11.69
N SER A 60 -1.25 10.83 -10.43
CA SER A 60 -0.47 10.34 -9.28
C SER A 60 -0.19 8.84 -9.37
N THR A 61 -1.16 8.01 -9.76
CA THR A 61 -0.98 6.57 -9.94
C THR A 61 -0.11 6.22 -11.14
N LYS A 62 -0.20 6.97 -12.25
CA LYS A 62 0.67 6.78 -13.42
C LYS A 62 2.11 7.16 -13.12
N LYS A 63 2.33 8.24 -12.37
CA LYS A 63 3.66 8.62 -11.86
C LYS A 63 4.24 7.52 -10.98
N LEU A 64 3.47 7.04 -10.00
CA LEU A 64 3.90 5.95 -9.13
C LEU A 64 4.25 4.69 -9.93
N GLY A 65 3.40 4.31 -10.88
CA GLY A 65 3.61 3.13 -11.70
C GLY A 65 4.78 3.24 -12.68
N ALA A 66 5.25 4.44 -12.99
CA ALA A 66 6.43 4.65 -13.83
C ALA A 66 7.77 4.42 -13.09
N LEU A 67 7.75 4.34 -11.75
CA LEU A 67 8.94 4.04 -10.95
C LEU A 67 9.41 2.60 -11.19
N GLY A 68 10.73 2.42 -11.20
CA GLY A 68 11.42 1.14 -11.26
C GLY A 68 11.86 0.62 -9.90
N VAL A 69 12.43 -0.58 -9.88
CA VAL A 69 13.06 -1.15 -8.67
C VAL A 69 14.27 -0.29 -8.28
N GLY A 70 14.33 0.10 -7.01
CA GLY A 70 15.38 0.96 -6.47
C GLY A 70 15.02 2.45 -6.47
N ASP A 71 13.98 2.86 -7.18
CA ASP A 71 13.52 4.24 -7.13
C ASP A 71 12.84 4.54 -5.79
N PRO A 72 13.12 5.69 -5.17
CA PRO A 72 12.50 6.07 -3.92
C PRO A 72 11.08 6.61 -4.15
N ILE A 73 10.17 6.23 -3.26
CA ILE A 73 8.91 6.96 -3.06
C ILE A 73 9.17 8.05 -2.03
N LYS A 74 8.79 9.29 -2.32
CA LYS A 74 9.10 10.43 -1.45
C LYS A 74 8.57 10.24 -0.03
N ASP A 75 7.28 9.92 0.11
CA ASP A 75 6.66 9.69 1.42
C ASP A 75 5.77 8.44 1.41
N VAL A 76 5.91 7.63 2.46
CA VAL A 76 5.01 6.52 2.81
C VAL A 76 4.65 6.66 4.28
N VAL A 77 3.39 6.98 4.57
CA VAL A 77 2.91 7.27 5.94
C VAL A 77 1.87 6.25 6.36
N GLY A 78 2.12 5.54 7.47
CA GLY A 78 1.15 4.65 8.09
C GLY A 78 1.75 3.69 9.14
N PRO A 79 1.03 2.60 9.47
CA PRO A 79 -0.33 2.31 9.01
C PRO A 79 -1.33 3.31 9.61
N LEU A 80 -2.35 3.68 8.84
CA LEU A 80 -3.44 4.58 9.23
C LEU A 80 -4.79 3.86 9.18
N GLY A 81 -5.80 4.45 9.83
CA GLY A 81 -7.12 3.87 9.96
C GLY A 81 -7.22 2.85 11.08
N ASN A 82 -8.44 2.48 11.43
CA ASN A 82 -8.70 1.46 12.44
C ASN A 82 -8.53 0.06 11.80
N PRO A 83 -7.88 -0.89 12.49
CA PRO A 83 -7.85 -2.27 12.05
C PRO A 83 -9.26 -2.83 11.83
N ALA A 84 -9.40 -3.72 10.85
CA ALA A 84 -10.61 -4.49 10.65
C ALA A 84 -10.94 -5.29 11.92
N ARG A 85 -12.23 -5.37 12.25
CA ARG A 85 -12.71 -6.23 13.32
C ARG A 85 -12.71 -7.67 12.81
N ILE A 86 -11.84 -8.51 13.38
CA ILE A 86 -11.71 -9.92 13.00
C ILE A 86 -12.16 -10.77 14.18
N GLU A 87 -13.26 -11.50 13.99
CA GLU A 87 -13.85 -12.41 14.97
C GLU A 87 -14.30 -13.70 14.27
N ARG A 88 -14.70 -14.71 15.05
CA ARG A 88 -15.30 -15.94 14.51
C ARG A 88 -16.77 -15.66 14.15
N TYR A 89 -16.99 -15.24 12.90
CA TYR A 89 -18.33 -14.94 12.38
C TYR A 89 -19.09 -16.18 11.88
N GLY A 90 -18.47 -17.36 11.83
CA GLY A 90 -19.03 -18.53 11.17
C GLY A 90 -18.70 -18.52 9.68
N GLU A 91 -19.71 -18.56 8.83
CA GLU A 91 -19.54 -18.45 7.38
C GLU A 91 -19.45 -16.97 6.96
N ALA A 92 -18.42 -16.63 6.20
CA ALA A 92 -18.19 -15.28 5.67
C ALA A 92 -18.04 -15.34 4.16
N VAL A 93 -18.67 -14.38 3.47
CA VAL A 93 -18.53 -14.17 2.03
C VAL A 93 -17.72 -12.90 1.81
N VAL A 94 -16.68 -12.99 0.98
CA VAL A 94 -15.89 -11.84 0.51
C VAL A 94 -16.20 -11.66 -0.97
N VAL A 95 -16.55 -10.43 -1.37
CA VAL A 95 -16.88 -10.05 -2.75
C VAL A 95 -15.73 -9.26 -3.34
#